data_AF-A0A2G6GPN1-F1
#
_entry.id   AF-A0A2G6GPN1-F1
#
_cell.length_a   1.000
_cell.length_b   1.000
_cell.length_c   1.000
_cell.angle_alpha   90.00
_cell.angle_beta   90.00
_cell.angle_gamma   90.00
#
_symmetry.space_group_name_H-M   'P 1'
#
loop_
_entity.id
_entity.type
_entity.pdbx_description
1 polymer ?
#
loop_
_entity_poly.entity_id
_entity_poly.type
_entity_poly.pdbx_seq_one_letter_code
_entity_poly.pdbx_strand_id
1 'polypeptide(L)'
;INLGSFNIPQGGVRVYAGSRLLQEGYDYVVDYMTGKVKVINPALLESSLPIRIETQNNSLFDFATKTMVGTDMTYRFNDKAYLGATAMYYKEQALHSKVRIGDEPVANFMWGVHGGYNTESNFLTRMLNKLPFYSTNDKVTIDVRGEFAQLLPGHNKLIGEKGNAYVDDFEGSKQVIDLRSPRTWFLSSTPNGQPNLFPEANKYGSLEYGYNRADLSWFVLDPSLYNSGSPVSIKERSNPYVRRILEREIFPNQQQQIGTSAISQVLTLHFDPTARGQYNFDTDGVAGISAGIDSEGKLKKPQTRWAGIMREMPITDFEASNVEYVEFWLLDPFINDPNSKGGDLYLNFGDISEDILKDSRKAFENGLPTTNNNYKVDETAWGRVPKIQSIVNAFDTNAIDQQDLGLDGLGNEEEKQFFSSYLQRLANISPKAYEKALKDPANDDYLHFRDENYDSKQAGILERYSNYNKLEGNARSDNSASNFSTAYTTYPDVEDINKDNTLNEAENYFQYHVKISPTELEVGRKFVTDMTTVNASFADGSVSQENWYQIKIPLKEFEATFGNITDFRSI
;
A
#
# COMPACT_ATOMS: atom_id res chain seq x y z
N ILE A 1 27.75 29.96 -17.74
CA ILE A 1 26.39 29.98 -17.13
C ILE A 1 25.65 28.77 -17.65
N ASN A 2 25.12 27.92 -16.76
CA ASN A 2 24.32 26.75 -17.14
C ASN A 2 22.84 27.14 -17.17
N LEU A 3 22.13 26.78 -18.23
CA LEU A 3 20.72 27.11 -18.46
C LEU A 3 19.76 26.06 -17.89
N GLY A 4 20.25 24.92 -17.40
CA GLY A 4 19.43 23.86 -16.81
C GLY A 4 18.49 23.15 -17.80
N SER A 5 18.68 23.37 -19.10
CA SER A 5 17.89 22.78 -20.18
C SER A 5 18.83 22.25 -21.26
N PHE A 6 18.51 21.10 -21.85
CA PHE A 6 19.31 20.46 -22.91
C PHE A 6 18.60 20.58 -24.25
N ASN A 7 19.35 20.54 -25.35
CA ASN A 7 18.83 20.62 -26.72
C ASN A 7 17.93 21.86 -26.96
N ILE A 8 18.43 23.03 -26.58
CA ILE A 8 17.71 24.29 -26.76
C ILE A 8 17.66 24.63 -28.26
N PRO A 9 16.50 25.02 -28.82
CA PRO A 9 16.42 25.46 -30.21
C PRO A 9 17.42 26.58 -30.51
N GLN A 10 18.11 26.49 -31.64
CA GLN A 10 19.08 27.51 -32.05
C GLN A 10 18.40 28.87 -32.20
N GLY A 11 18.98 29.93 -31.61
CA GLY A 11 18.37 31.27 -31.53
C GLY A 11 17.32 31.44 -30.42
N GLY A 12 17.04 30.38 -29.64
CA GLY A 12 16.12 30.40 -28.50
C GLY A 12 16.70 31.00 -27.21
N VAL A 13 17.91 31.56 -27.24
CA VAL A 13 18.61 32.13 -26.09
C VAL A 13 18.87 33.62 -26.30
N ARG A 14 18.32 34.47 -25.43
CA ARG A 14 18.58 35.92 -25.40
C ARG A 14 19.30 36.30 -24.11
N VAL A 15 20.45 36.93 -24.23
CA VAL A 15 21.28 37.33 -23.08
C VAL A 15 21.28 38.85 -22.96
N TYR A 16 21.04 39.36 -21.76
CA TYR A 16 21.05 40.78 -21.43
C TYR A 16 22.07 41.06 -20.34
N ALA A 17 22.79 42.18 -20.45
CA ALA A 17 23.55 42.78 -19.35
C ALA A 17 22.85 44.07 -18.92
N GLY A 18 22.19 44.05 -17.75
CA GLY A 18 21.24 45.11 -17.39
C GLY A 18 20.09 45.22 -18.41
N SER A 19 19.92 46.39 -19.03
CA SER A 19 18.92 46.64 -20.08
C SER A 19 19.43 46.42 -21.50
N ARG A 20 20.73 46.16 -21.70
CA ARG A 20 21.33 45.98 -23.02
C ARG A 20 21.24 44.52 -23.46
N LEU A 21 20.62 44.27 -24.61
CA LEU A 21 20.68 42.97 -25.30
C LEU A 21 22.11 42.76 -25.83
N LEU A 22 22.69 41.61 -25.51
CA LEU A 22 24.01 41.20 -25.96
C LEU A 22 23.93 40.50 -27.32
N GLN A 23 25.02 40.55 -28.08
CA GLN A 23 25.09 39.91 -29.39
C GLN A 23 25.77 38.54 -29.31
N GLU A 24 25.08 37.48 -29.75
CA GLU A 24 25.67 36.15 -29.87
C GLU A 24 26.81 36.13 -30.91
N GLY A 25 27.91 35.44 -30.58
CA GLY A 25 29.14 35.38 -31.37
C GLY A 25 30.13 36.51 -31.09
N TYR A 26 29.69 37.62 -30.47
CA TYR A 26 30.55 38.75 -30.09
C TYR A 26 30.64 38.94 -28.58
N ASP A 27 29.49 39.05 -27.92
CA ASP A 27 29.41 39.25 -26.48
C ASP A 27 29.36 37.92 -25.70
N TYR A 28 28.72 36.90 -26.26
CA TYR A 28 28.60 35.56 -25.69
C TYR A 28 28.51 34.48 -26.77
N VAL A 29 28.75 33.23 -26.40
CA VAL A 29 28.51 32.04 -27.23
C VAL A 29 27.63 31.05 -26.47
N VAL A 30 26.79 30.32 -27.20
CA VAL A 30 25.86 29.33 -26.63
C VAL A 30 26.22 27.95 -27.15
N ASP A 31 26.37 27.00 -26.23
CA ASP A 31 26.30 25.57 -26.53
C ASP A 31 24.84 25.12 -26.35
N TYR A 32 24.13 25.01 -27.47
CA TYR A 32 22.73 24.64 -27.53
C TYR A 32 22.46 23.18 -27.15
N MET A 33 23.45 22.30 -27.30
CA MET A 33 23.33 20.90 -26.93
C MET A 33 23.40 20.73 -25.41
N THR A 34 24.42 21.35 -24.80
CA THR A 34 24.65 21.23 -23.34
C THR A 34 23.97 22.31 -22.50
N GLY A 35 23.30 23.27 -23.14
CA GLY A 35 22.59 24.35 -22.45
C GLY A 35 23.51 25.31 -21.72
N LYS A 36 24.67 25.64 -22.29
CA LYS A 36 25.66 26.50 -21.63
C LYS A 36 25.89 27.80 -22.39
N VAL A 37 25.80 28.92 -21.68
CA VAL A 37 26.17 30.23 -22.19
C VAL A 37 27.53 30.63 -21.63
N LYS A 38 28.46 30.97 -22.52
CA LYS A 38 29.78 31.51 -22.18
C LYS A 38 29.87 32.95 -22.64
N VAL A 39 29.98 33.87 -21.70
CA VAL A 39 30.25 35.29 -21.98
C VAL A 39 31.70 35.42 -22.38
N ILE A 40 31.97 36.08 -23.51
CA ILE A 40 33.32 36.20 -24.09
C ILE A 40 33.81 37.65 -24.13
N ASN A 41 32.93 38.64 -23.95
CA ASN A 41 33.32 40.04 -23.87
C ASN A 41 33.99 40.36 -22.51
N PRO A 42 35.29 40.71 -22.47
CA PRO A 42 36.03 40.95 -21.22
C PRO A 42 35.47 42.10 -20.39
N ALA A 43 34.97 43.15 -21.04
CA ALA A 43 34.40 44.31 -20.35
C ALA A 43 33.15 43.92 -19.54
N LEU A 44 32.38 42.94 -20.01
CA LEU A 44 31.21 42.43 -19.27
C LEU A 44 31.62 41.53 -18.10
N LEU A 45 32.69 40.75 -18.25
CA LEU A 45 33.23 39.90 -17.18
C LEU A 45 33.76 40.71 -16.00
N GLU A 46 34.35 41.88 -16.26
CA GLU A 46 34.88 42.79 -15.24
C GLU A 46 33.80 43.70 -14.63
N SER A 47 32.70 43.95 -15.34
CA SER A 47 31.69 44.95 -14.95
C SER A 47 30.81 44.61 -13.75
N SER A 48 30.85 43.36 -13.23
CA SER A 48 29.92 42.84 -12.19
C SER A 48 28.43 43.10 -12.47
N LEU A 49 28.07 43.39 -13.72
CA LEU A 49 26.69 43.62 -14.11
C LEU A 49 25.90 42.31 -14.07
N PRO A 50 24.65 42.33 -13.57
CA PRO A 50 23.80 41.14 -13.59
C PRO A 50 23.47 40.76 -15.03
N ILE A 51 23.71 39.48 -15.35
CA ILE A 51 23.41 38.90 -16.67
C ILE A 51 22.10 38.14 -16.57
N ARG A 52 21.09 38.60 -17.31
CA ARG A 52 19.77 37.96 -17.40
C ARG A 52 19.70 37.15 -18.69
N ILE A 53 19.32 35.88 -18.60
CA ILE A 53 19.20 35.01 -19.77
C ILE A 53 17.76 34.54 -19.89
N GLU A 54 17.15 34.76 -21.04
CA GLU A 54 15.84 34.24 -21.41
C GLU A 54 16.05 33.07 -22.38
N THR A 55 15.45 31.92 -22.09
CA THR A 55 15.59 30.72 -22.91
C THR A 55 14.22 30.11 -23.22
N GLN A 56 14.01 29.70 -24.47
CA GLN A 56 12.90 28.83 -24.81
C GLN A 56 13.32 27.37 -24.64
N ASN A 57 12.68 26.66 -23.72
CA ASN A 57 12.92 25.23 -23.53
C ASN A 57 11.82 24.41 -24.21
N ASN A 58 12.21 23.39 -24.97
CA ASN A 58 11.28 22.39 -25.49
C ASN A 58 11.25 21.21 -24.50
N SER A 59 10.58 21.38 -23.37
CA SER A 59 10.46 20.31 -22.37
C SER A 59 9.66 19.16 -22.96
N LEU A 60 10.26 17.96 -23.01
CA LEU A 60 9.62 16.74 -23.53
C LEU A 60 8.48 16.19 -22.65
N PHE A 61 8.25 16.79 -21.47
CA PHE A 61 7.29 16.30 -20.45
C PHE A 61 6.15 17.28 -20.15
N ASP A 62 5.90 18.25 -21.03
CA ASP A 62 4.70 19.09 -20.88
C ASP A 62 3.48 18.37 -21.48
N PHE A 63 2.54 18.00 -20.61
CA PHE A 63 1.32 17.29 -21.01
C PHE A 63 0.22 18.24 -21.52
N ALA A 64 0.38 19.55 -21.36
CA ALA A 64 -0.58 20.51 -21.89
C ALA A 64 -0.37 20.72 -23.39
N THR A 65 -1.46 20.70 -24.16
CA THR A 65 -1.38 21.02 -25.59
C THR A 65 -1.34 22.54 -25.78
N LYS A 66 -0.28 23.04 -26.41
CA LYS A 66 -0.06 24.48 -26.68
C LYS A 66 -0.29 24.75 -28.17
N THR A 67 -1.18 25.69 -28.47
CA THR A 67 -1.51 26.11 -29.83
C THR A 67 -1.20 27.60 -29.98
N MET A 68 -0.30 27.93 -30.90
CA MET A 68 0.02 29.31 -31.25
C MET A 68 -0.29 29.54 -32.73
N VAL A 69 -1.23 30.44 -33.01
CA VAL A 69 -1.61 30.81 -34.38
C VAL A 69 -1.51 32.31 -34.50
N GLY A 70 -0.80 32.80 -35.50
CA GLY A 70 -0.66 34.23 -35.71
C GLY A 70 -0.34 34.58 -37.15
N THR A 71 -0.48 35.86 -37.46
CA THR A 71 -0.06 36.46 -38.71
C THR A 71 0.78 37.69 -38.41
N ASP A 72 1.83 37.86 -39.18
CA ASP A 72 2.64 39.07 -39.21
C ASP A 72 2.64 39.60 -40.63
N MET A 73 2.28 40.88 -40.78
CA MET A 73 2.24 41.55 -42.06
C MET A 73 3.14 42.76 -42.00
N THR A 74 4.16 42.80 -42.86
CA THR A 74 5.08 43.94 -42.97
C THR A 74 4.94 44.58 -44.34
N TYR A 75 4.61 45.88 -44.37
CA TYR A 75 4.59 46.69 -45.58
C TYR A 75 5.82 47.60 -45.63
N ARG A 76 6.60 47.49 -46.71
CA ARG A 76 7.78 48.34 -46.95
C ARG A 76 7.39 49.46 -47.90
N PHE A 77 7.42 50.71 -47.42
CA PHE A 77 7.15 51.88 -48.25
C PHE A 77 8.30 52.17 -49.21
N ASN A 78 9.54 51.92 -48.77
CA ASN A 78 10.77 52.03 -49.54
C ASN A 78 11.90 51.26 -48.83
N ASP A 79 13.12 51.32 -49.35
CA ASP A 79 14.31 50.65 -48.77
C ASP A 79 14.68 51.15 -47.36
N LYS A 80 14.08 52.25 -46.91
CA LYS A 80 14.41 52.96 -45.67
C LYS A 80 13.30 52.89 -44.63
N ALA A 81 12.05 52.59 -45.01
CA ALA A 81 10.89 52.73 -44.15
C ALA A 81 9.93 51.55 -44.28
N TYR A 82 9.53 50.98 -43.15
CA TYR A 82 8.53 49.92 -43.11
C TYR A 82 7.59 50.08 -41.91
N LEU A 83 6.39 49.54 -42.06
CA LEU A 83 5.40 49.42 -41.01
C LEU A 83 4.80 48.01 -41.09
N GLY A 84 4.73 47.34 -39.96
CA GLY A 84 4.14 46.03 -39.81
C GLY A 84 3.12 45.97 -38.70
N ALA A 85 2.29 44.95 -38.77
CA ALA A 85 1.29 44.62 -37.76
C ALA A 85 1.34 43.11 -37.50
N THR A 86 1.23 42.76 -36.23
CA THR A 86 1.27 41.38 -35.76
C THR A 86 -0.02 41.10 -35.02
N ALA A 87 -0.63 39.94 -35.27
CA ALA A 87 -1.74 39.42 -34.48
C ALA A 87 -1.48 37.94 -34.17
N MET A 88 -1.61 37.55 -32.91
CA MET A 88 -1.26 36.21 -32.42
C MET A 88 -2.27 35.76 -31.37
N TYR A 89 -2.70 34.52 -31.48
CA TYR A 89 -3.51 33.83 -30.49
C TYR A 89 -2.71 32.65 -29.94
N TYR A 90 -2.57 32.62 -28.62
CA TYR A 90 -1.89 31.58 -27.87
C TYR A 90 -2.88 30.90 -26.92
N LYS A 91 -3.03 29.59 -27.04
CA LYS A 91 -3.97 28.80 -26.24
C LYS A 91 -3.26 27.59 -25.66
N GLU A 92 -3.42 27.38 -24.37
CA GLU A 92 -3.04 26.17 -23.66
C GLU A 92 -4.28 25.34 -23.33
N GLN A 93 -4.17 24.02 -23.42
CA GLN A 93 -5.24 23.09 -23.06
C GLN A 93 -4.70 22.04 -22.10
N ALA A 94 -5.21 22.07 -20.87
CA ALA A 94 -4.94 21.09 -19.83
C ALA A 94 -5.61 19.74 -20.15
N LEU A 95 -5.12 18.66 -19.51
CA LEU A 95 -5.70 17.32 -19.63
C LEU A 95 -7.05 17.18 -18.90
N HIS A 96 -7.24 17.92 -17.80
CA HIS A 96 -8.42 17.88 -16.96
C HIS A 96 -9.00 19.28 -16.77
N SER A 97 -10.31 19.37 -16.48
CA SER A 97 -11.01 20.63 -16.24
C SER A 97 -10.84 21.16 -14.81
N LYS A 98 -10.50 20.29 -13.86
CA LYS A 98 -10.05 20.69 -12.52
C LYS A 98 -8.56 21.00 -12.60
N VAL A 99 -8.22 22.27 -12.52
CA VAL A 99 -6.82 22.75 -12.52
C VAL A 99 -6.53 23.45 -11.21
N ARG A 100 -5.30 23.27 -10.71
CA ARG A 100 -4.84 23.93 -9.49
C ARG A 100 -4.41 25.36 -9.79
N ILE A 101 -4.39 26.19 -8.74
CA ILE A 101 -3.83 27.54 -8.84
C ILE A 101 -2.36 27.49 -9.29
N GLY A 102 -2.01 28.27 -10.31
CA GLY A 102 -0.68 28.27 -10.96
C GLY A 102 -0.58 27.43 -12.24
N ASP A 103 -1.49 26.46 -12.42
CA ASP A 103 -1.55 25.59 -13.61
C ASP A 103 -2.70 25.97 -14.56
N GLU A 104 -3.22 27.20 -14.45
CA GLU A 104 -4.39 27.63 -15.23
C GLU A 104 -4.05 27.75 -16.72
N PRO A 105 -4.79 27.06 -17.62
CA PRO A 105 -4.55 27.14 -19.05
C PRO A 105 -4.97 28.51 -19.59
N VAL A 106 -4.01 29.23 -20.18
CA VAL A 106 -4.23 30.56 -20.74
C VAL A 106 -4.75 30.51 -22.17
N ALA A 107 -5.47 31.57 -22.56
CA ALA A 107 -5.98 31.79 -23.91
C ALA A 107 -5.83 33.28 -24.26
N ASN A 108 -4.62 33.66 -24.65
CA ASN A 108 -4.24 35.06 -24.82
C ASN A 108 -4.28 35.46 -26.30
N PHE A 109 -4.78 36.65 -26.57
CA PHE A 109 -4.68 37.28 -27.89
C PHE A 109 -3.77 38.50 -27.80
N MET A 110 -2.72 38.54 -28.59
CA MET A 110 -1.82 39.68 -28.70
C MET A 110 -1.96 40.30 -30.07
N TRP A 111 -2.01 41.64 -30.12
CA TRP A 111 -1.86 42.36 -31.37
C TRP A 111 -0.89 43.53 -31.18
N GLY A 112 -0.22 43.92 -32.26
CA GLY A 112 0.76 45.00 -32.20
C GLY A 112 1.05 45.60 -33.55
N VAL A 113 1.68 46.76 -33.52
CA VAL A 113 2.20 47.47 -34.68
C VAL A 113 3.66 47.79 -34.44
N HIS A 114 4.48 47.64 -35.45
CA HIS A 114 5.91 47.88 -35.36
C HIS A 114 6.38 48.59 -36.62
N GLY A 115 7.35 49.49 -36.49
CA GLY A 115 7.84 50.28 -37.61
C GLY A 115 9.29 50.64 -37.44
N GLY A 116 9.95 50.81 -38.59
CA GLY A 116 11.36 51.18 -38.62
C GLY A 116 11.65 52.17 -39.72
N TYR A 117 12.55 53.11 -39.41
CA TYR A 117 13.14 54.03 -40.36
C TYR A 117 14.66 54.00 -40.25
N ASN A 118 15.33 53.65 -41.34
CA ASN A 118 16.78 53.57 -41.41
C ASN A 118 17.29 54.45 -42.55
N THR A 119 18.20 55.38 -42.25
CA THR A 119 18.81 56.24 -43.27
C THR A 119 20.26 56.57 -42.94
N GLU A 120 21.06 56.81 -43.96
CA GLU A 120 22.44 57.30 -43.82
C GLU A 120 22.43 58.83 -43.70
N SER A 121 23.10 59.37 -42.68
CA SER A 121 23.24 60.81 -42.45
C SER A 121 24.61 61.31 -42.86
N ASN A 122 24.72 61.74 -44.11
CA ASN A 122 25.94 62.39 -44.62
C ASN A 122 26.30 63.67 -43.84
N PHE A 123 25.30 64.35 -43.26
CA PHE A 123 25.54 65.51 -42.42
C PHE A 123 26.31 65.14 -41.15
N LEU A 124 25.88 64.09 -40.44
CA LEU A 124 26.56 63.62 -39.23
C LEU A 124 27.93 63.03 -39.55
N THR A 125 28.06 62.27 -40.64
CA THR A 125 29.39 61.79 -41.11
C THR A 125 30.35 62.95 -41.31
N ARG A 126 29.91 64.02 -41.99
CA ARG A 126 30.73 65.22 -42.22
C ARG A 126 30.99 66.02 -40.95
N MET A 127 30.04 66.06 -40.02
CA MET A 127 30.20 66.74 -38.73
C MET A 127 31.27 66.04 -37.88
N LEU A 128 31.26 64.71 -37.82
CA LEU A 128 32.27 63.92 -37.11
C LEU A 128 33.67 64.13 -37.72
N ASN A 129 33.77 64.19 -39.05
CA ASN A 129 35.02 64.48 -39.76
C ASN A 129 35.56 65.91 -39.58
N LYS A 130 34.83 66.79 -38.86
CA LYS A 130 35.34 68.12 -38.47
C LYS A 130 36.01 68.12 -37.09
N LEU A 131 35.97 67.01 -36.34
CA LEU A 131 36.67 66.91 -35.06
C LEU A 131 38.19 66.80 -35.31
N PRO A 132 39.02 67.57 -34.58
CA PRO A 132 40.47 67.48 -34.73
C PRO A 132 40.95 66.07 -34.36
N PHE A 133 41.82 65.50 -35.20
CA PHE A 133 42.40 64.15 -35.09
C PHE A 133 41.46 62.95 -35.33
N TYR A 134 40.26 63.14 -35.91
CA TYR A 134 39.34 62.06 -36.27
C TYR A 134 38.90 62.16 -37.74
N SER A 135 39.00 61.05 -38.49
CA SER A 135 38.52 60.97 -39.89
C SER A 135 38.05 59.54 -40.20
N THR A 136 36.84 59.42 -40.74
CA THR A 136 36.26 58.14 -41.18
C THR A 136 35.55 58.29 -42.53
N ASN A 137 35.64 57.25 -43.35
CA ASN A 137 34.87 57.11 -44.59
C ASN A 137 33.57 56.34 -44.39
N ASP A 138 33.37 55.77 -43.20
CA ASP A 138 32.17 55.00 -42.87
C ASP A 138 31.00 55.95 -42.66
N LYS A 139 29.85 55.60 -43.24
CA LYS A 139 28.65 56.44 -43.16
C LYS A 139 27.99 56.27 -41.80
N VAL A 140 27.55 57.38 -41.22
CA VAL A 140 26.70 57.36 -40.03
C VAL A 140 25.29 56.93 -40.44
N THR A 141 24.79 55.87 -39.80
CA THR A 141 23.43 55.37 -39.99
C THR A 141 22.55 55.78 -38.82
N ILE A 142 21.37 56.33 -39.11
CA ILE A 142 20.32 56.61 -38.14
C ILE A 142 19.25 55.54 -38.30
N ASP A 143 19.05 54.75 -37.26
CA ASP A 143 18.04 53.69 -37.19
C ASP A 143 17.07 54.02 -36.05
N VAL A 144 15.80 54.22 -36.40
CA VAL A 144 14.71 54.51 -35.46
C VAL A 144 13.71 53.37 -35.56
N ARG A 145 13.42 52.73 -34.43
CA ARG A 145 12.42 51.66 -34.33
C ARG A 145 11.41 52.00 -33.26
N GLY A 146 10.16 51.66 -33.53
CA GLY A 146 9.07 51.78 -32.58
C GLY A 146 8.18 50.54 -32.66
N GLU A 147 7.76 50.06 -31.51
CA GLU A 147 6.89 48.90 -31.38
C GLU A 147 5.81 49.20 -30.33
N PHE A 148 4.59 48.79 -30.62
CA PHE A 148 3.48 48.80 -29.68
C PHE A 148 2.80 47.44 -29.75
N ALA A 149 2.56 46.82 -28.60
CA ALA A 149 1.82 45.57 -28.51
C ALA A 149 0.86 45.62 -27.32
N GLN A 150 -0.33 45.08 -27.51
CA GLN A 150 -1.33 44.89 -26.47
C GLN A 150 -1.64 43.40 -26.35
N LEU A 151 -1.55 42.90 -25.12
CA LEU A 151 -2.01 41.57 -24.74
C LEU A 151 -3.43 41.69 -24.18
N LEU A 152 -4.37 40.95 -24.78
CA LEU A 152 -5.69 40.69 -24.24
C LEU A 152 -5.65 39.30 -23.58
N PRO A 153 -5.50 39.24 -22.25
CA PRO A 153 -5.46 37.97 -21.54
C PRO A 153 -6.83 37.30 -21.54
N GLY A 154 -6.82 35.98 -21.60
CA GLY A 154 -8.03 35.16 -21.49
C GLY A 154 -7.70 33.78 -20.95
N HIS A 155 -8.74 32.99 -20.71
CA HIS A 155 -8.62 31.64 -20.18
C HIS A 155 -9.27 30.61 -21.10
N ASN A 156 -8.81 29.37 -21.01
CA ASN A 156 -9.45 28.30 -21.76
C ASN A 156 -10.84 27.98 -21.19
N LYS A 157 -11.86 27.85 -22.05
CA LYS A 157 -13.23 27.49 -21.64
C LYS A 157 -13.34 26.13 -20.94
N LEU A 158 -12.34 25.27 -21.06
CA LEU A 158 -12.28 23.98 -20.35
C LEU A 158 -12.41 24.13 -18.83
N ILE A 159 -11.90 25.23 -18.25
CA ILE A 159 -11.97 25.53 -16.81
C ILE A 159 -13.25 26.33 -16.44
N GLY A 160 -14.27 26.29 -17.30
CA GLY A 160 -15.55 26.94 -17.12
C GLY A 160 -15.59 28.39 -17.63
N GLU A 161 -16.80 28.94 -17.73
CA GLU A 161 -17.02 30.29 -18.28
C GLU A 161 -16.32 31.39 -17.47
N LYS A 162 -16.19 31.19 -16.16
CA LYS A 162 -15.56 32.14 -15.23
C LYS A 162 -14.05 31.94 -15.05
N GLY A 163 -13.47 30.86 -15.58
CA GLY A 163 -12.05 30.55 -15.40
C GLY A 163 -11.73 30.11 -13.97
N ASN A 164 -12.31 29.00 -13.53
CA ASN A 164 -12.15 28.52 -12.16
C ASN A 164 -10.79 27.84 -11.97
N ALA A 165 -10.12 28.14 -10.86
CA ALA A 165 -8.93 27.44 -10.39
C ALA A 165 -9.19 26.93 -8.96
N TYR A 166 -8.68 25.74 -8.65
CA TYR A 166 -8.85 25.10 -7.35
C TYR A 166 -7.63 25.37 -6.48
N VAL A 167 -7.87 25.89 -5.27
CA VAL A 167 -6.82 25.99 -4.24
C VAL A 167 -6.54 24.61 -3.65
N ASP A 168 -7.60 23.85 -3.40
CA ASP A 168 -7.57 22.44 -3.00
C ASP A 168 -8.83 21.77 -3.52
N ASP A 169 -8.71 20.53 -3.99
CA ASP A 169 -9.79 19.68 -4.48
C ASP A 169 -10.09 18.51 -3.53
N PHE A 170 -9.31 18.36 -2.45
CA PHE A 170 -9.34 17.24 -1.49
C PHE A 170 -9.20 15.86 -2.14
N GLU A 171 -8.84 15.74 -3.42
CA GLU A 171 -8.69 14.44 -4.08
C GLU A 171 -7.45 13.70 -3.57
N GLY A 172 -6.41 14.45 -3.20
CA GLY A 172 -5.17 13.91 -2.62
C GLY A 172 -5.16 13.81 -1.09
N SER A 173 -6.26 14.14 -0.40
CA SER A 173 -6.27 14.19 1.07
C SER A 173 -6.42 12.81 1.74
N LYS A 174 -6.73 11.76 0.96
CA LYS A 174 -6.84 10.38 1.45
C LYS A 174 -5.66 9.57 0.94
N GLN A 175 -4.82 9.08 1.86
CA GLN A 175 -3.87 8.01 1.59
C GLN A 175 -4.40 6.72 2.22
N VAL A 176 -4.31 5.61 1.49
CA VAL A 176 -4.81 4.32 1.94
C VAL A 176 -3.63 3.38 2.13
N ILE A 177 -3.49 2.84 3.34
CA ILE A 177 -2.56 1.76 3.66
C ILE A 177 -3.37 0.47 3.59
N ASP A 178 -3.10 -0.36 2.58
CA ASP A 178 -3.84 -1.62 2.41
C ASP A 178 -3.34 -2.69 3.38
N LEU A 179 -4.26 -3.23 4.18
CA LEU A 179 -3.97 -4.27 5.17
C LEU A 179 -4.50 -5.66 4.77
N ARG A 180 -5.06 -5.83 3.57
CA ARG A 180 -5.74 -7.07 3.16
C ARG A 180 -4.81 -8.24 2.81
N SER A 181 -3.50 -8.01 2.66
CA SER A 181 -2.56 -9.06 2.27
C SER A 181 -2.46 -10.13 3.36
N PRO A 182 -2.91 -11.39 3.13
CA PRO A 182 -2.93 -12.40 4.19
C PRO A 182 -1.53 -12.84 4.63
N ARG A 183 -0.53 -12.72 3.75
CA ARG A 183 0.86 -13.12 4.00
C ARG A 183 1.62 -12.22 4.97
N THR A 184 1.07 -11.04 5.27
CA THR A 184 1.66 -10.13 6.26
C THR A 184 1.03 -10.29 7.64
N TRP A 185 0.06 -11.19 7.78
CA TRP A 185 -0.58 -11.50 9.05
C TRP A 185 -0.06 -12.82 9.59
N PHE A 186 0.22 -12.83 10.88
CA PHE A 186 0.75 -13.96 11.64
C PHE A 186 -0.19 -14.30 12.79
N LEU A 187 -0.05 -15.50 13.35
CA LEU A 187 -0.78 -15.89 14.55
C LEU A 187 -0.50 -14.88 15.67
N SER A 188 -1.51 -14.43 16.41
CA SER A 188 -1.29 -13.49 17.51
C SER A 188 -0.91 -14.18 18.83
N SER A 189 -0.15 -13.47 19.64
CA SER A 189 -0.09 -13.72 21.08
C SER A 189 -1.47 -13.49 21.75
N THR A 190 -1.62 -14.00 22.97
CA THR A 190 -2.81 -13.75 23.79
C THR A 190 -2.73 -12.34 24.37
N PRO A 191 -3.70 -11.44 24.09
CA PRO A 191 -3.64 -10.08 24.60
C PRO A 191 -3.58 -10.04 26.12
N ASN A 192 -2.60 -9.32 26.68
CA ASN A 192 -2.41 -9.25 28.12
C ASN A 192 -3.12 -8.03 28.73
N GLY A 193 -3.23 -8.01 30.06
CA GLY A 193 -3.86 -6.92 30.82
C GLY A 193 -5.39 -6.99 30.93
N GLN A 194 -6.00 -8.05 30.38
CA GLN A 194 -7.46 -8.21 30.32
C GLN A 194 -7.93 -9.54 30.96
N PRO A 195 -7.77 -9.75 32.27
CA PRO A 195 -8.03 -11.04 32.92
C PRO A 195 -9.49 -11.54 32.82
N ASN A 196 -10.44 -10.65 32.52
CA ASN A 196 -11.84 -11.02 32.31
C ASN A 196 -12.10 -11.66 30.94
N LEU A 197 -11.32 -11.27 29.92
CA LEU A 197 -11.44 -11.78 28.55
C LEU A 197 -10.40 -12.86 28.26
N PHE A 198 -9.16 -12.65 28.74
CA PHE A 198 -8.01 -13.53 28.55
C PHE A 198 -7.40 -13.90 29.92
N PRO A 199 -8.07 -14.75 30.72
CA PRO A 199 -7.57 -15.16 32.03
C PRO A 199 -6.23 -15.90 31.97
N GLU A 200 -5.90 -16.51 30.83
CA GLU A 200 -4.65 -17.23 30.57
C GLU A 200 -3.46 -16.33 30.22
N ALA A 201 -3.65 -15.04 29.91
CA ALA A 201 -2.59 -14.18 29.37
C ALA A 201 -1.37 -14.01 30.29
N ASN A 202 -1.54 -14.20 31.61
CA ASN A 202 -0.46 -14.14 32.60
C ASN A 202 0.27 -15.48 32.81
N LYS A 203 -0.10 -16.54 32.08
CA LYS A 203 0.55 -17.84 32.19
C LYS A 203 1.83 -17.84 31.37
N TYR A 204 2.91 -18.20 32.04
CA TYR A 204 4.26 -18.17 31.48
C TYR A 204 4.89 -19.55 31.56
N GLY A 205 5.49 -20.01 30.46
CA GLY A 205 6.06 -21.35 30.38
C GLY A 205 5.06 -22.45 30.72
N SER A 206 3.80 -22.29 30.31
CA SER A 206 2.70 -23.20 30.60
C SER A 206 1.74 -23.28 29.44
N LEU A 207 1.35 -24.52 29.07
CA LEU A 207 0.39 -24.79 28.00
C LEU A 207 -0.98 -24.17 28.26
N GLU A 208 -1.31 -23.85 29.52
CA GLU A 208 -2.56 -23.16 29.89
C GLU A 208 -2.76 -21.84 29.12
N TYR A 209 -1.66 -21.18 28.72
CA TYR A 209 -1.68 -19.94 27.93
C TYR A 209 -2.40 -20.08 26.57
N GLY A 210 -2.42 -21.28 25.99
CA GLY A 210 -3.06 -21.54 24.69
C GLY A 210 -4.47 -22.12 24.75
N TYR A 211 -5.00 -22.41 25.95
CA TYR A 211 -6.20 -23.27 26.09
C TYR A 211 -7.48 -22.68 25.48
N ASN A 212 -7.61 -21.36 25.43
CA ASN A 212 -8.79 -20.70 24.84
C ASN A 212 -8.65 -20.36 23.36
N ARG A 213 -7.50 -20.65 22.74
CA ARG A 213 -7.26 -20.36 21.33
C ARG A 213 -8.04 -21.33 20.42
N ALA A 214 -9.00 -20.79 19.69
CA ALA A 214 -9.82 -21.53 18.73
C ALA A 214 -9.25 -21.43 17.31
N ASP A 215 -9.83 -22.20 16.39
CA ASP A 215 -9.41 -22.26 14.99
C ASP A 215 -9.75 -20.96 14.24
N LEU A 216 -8.76 -20.39 13.57
CA LEU A 216 -8.89 -19.21 12.73
C LEU A 216 -8.04 -19.40 11.48
N SER A 217 -8.67 -19.19 10.33
CA SER A 217 -7.99 -19.13 9.04
C SER A 217 -8.20 -17.76 8.41
N TRP A 218 -7.15 -17.19 7.85
CA TRP A 218 -7.17 -15.89 7.18
C TRP A 218 -6.57 -16.01 5.77
N PHE A 219 -7.35 -15.66 4.76
CA PHE A 219 -6.94 -15.88 3.39
C PHE A 219 -7.66 -14.93 2.42
N VAL A 220 -7.08 -14.77 1.24
CA VAL A 220 -7.76 -14.23 0.07
C VAL A 220 -8.02 -15.39 -0.88
N LEU A 221 -9.24 -15.48 -1.37
CA LEU A 221 -9.68 -16.57 -2.23
C LEU A 221 -8.90 -16.61 -3.55
N ASP A 222 -8.33 -17.77 -3.86
CA ASP A 222 -7.60 -17.96 -5.12
C ASP A 222 -8.58 -18.09 -6.31
N PRO A 223 -8.42 -17.30 -7.39
CA PRO A 223 -9.31 -17.36 -8.55
C PRO A 223 -9.38 -18.73 -9.23
N SER A 224 -8.35 -19.59 -9.08
CA SER A 224 -8.34 -20.95 -9.64
C SER A 224 -9.46 -21.83 -9.09
N LEU A 225 -9.94 -21.56 -7.87
CA LEU A 225 -11.05 -22.28 -7.26
C LEU A 225 -12.41 -21.97 -7.90
N TYR A 226 -12.50 -20.98 -8.80
CA TYR A 226 -13.76 -20.60 -9.47
C TYR A 226 -13.81 -20.93 -10.96
N ASN A 227 -12.67 -21.30 -11.56
CA ASN A 227 -12.56 -21.55 -12.99
C ASN A 227 -13.19 -22.90 -13.41
N SER A 228 -13.34 -23.13 -14.71
CA SER A 228 -14.01 -24.31 -15.30
C SER A 228 -13.34 -25.67 -15.01
N GLY A 229 -12.17 -25.67 -14.38
CA GLY A 229 -11.46 -26.87 -13.91
C GLY A 229 -11.29 -26.95 -12.38
N SER A 230 -12.07 -26.17 -11.63
CA SER A 230 -12.00 -26.20 -10.16
C SER A 230 -12.39 -27.58 -9.61
N PRO A 231 -11.65 -28.12 -8.62
CA PRO A 231 -12.04 -29.36 -7.92
C PRO A 231 -13.22 -29.14 -6.96
N VAL A 232 -13.67 -27.90 -6.78
CA VAL A 232 -14.78 -27.54 -5.89
C VAL A 232 -16.11 -27.61 -6.62
N SER A 233 -17.09 -28.27 -6.00
CA SER A 233 -18.44 -28.39 -6.57
C SER A 233 -19.11 -27.04 -6.78
N ILE A 234 -20.05 -26.96 -7.74
CA ILE A 234 -20.82 -25.73 -8.01
C ILE A 234 -21.58 -25.26 -6.75
N LYS A 235 -22.09 -26.21 -5.96
CA LYS A 235 -22.81 -25.92 -4.72
C LYS A 235 -21.90 -25.19 -3.71
N GLU A 236 -20.70 -25.71 -3.48
CA GLU A 236 -19.75 -25.10 -2.54
C GLU A 236 -19.24 -23.72 -3.04
N ARG A 237 -19.10 -23.55 -4.36
CA ARG A 237 -18.77 -22.24 -4.96
C ARG A 237 -19.90 -21.21 -4.90
N SER A 238 -21.12 -21.64 -4.58
CA SER A 238 -22.32 -20.81 -4.43
C SER A 238 -22.60 -20.45 -2.97
N ASN A 239 -21.66 -20.74 -2.07
CA ASN A 239 -21.73 -20.27 -0.69
C ASN A 239 -21.45 -18.74 -0.64
N PRO A 240 -22.34 -17.92 -0.06
CA PRO A 240 -22.22 -16.46 -0.06
C PRO A 240 -20.90 -15.96 0.58
N TYR A 241 -20.38 -16.66 1.59
CA TYR A 241 -19.17 -16.25 2.31
C TYR A 241 -17.86 -16.53 1.55
N VAL A 242 -17.92 -17.32 0.49
CA VAL A 242 -16.75 -17.73 -0.31
C VAL A 242 -17.01 -17.67 -1.80
N ARG A 243 -17.89 -16.77 -2.26
CA ARG A 243 -18.10 -16.53 -3.67
C ARG A 243 -17.08 -15.52 -4.22
N ARG A 244 -16.96 -15.46 -5.54
CA ARG A 244 -16.22 -14.39 -6.20
C ARG A 244 -16.99 -13.07 -6.08
N ILE A 245 -16.31 -12.01 -5.63
CA ILE A 245 -16.88 -10.67 -5.46
C ILE A 245 -16.32 -9.74 -6.52
N LEU A 246 -17.20 -9.03 -7.22
CA LEU A 246 -16.80 -8.06 -8.22
C LEU A 246 -16.69 -6.67 -7.59
N GLU A 247 -15.69 -5.89 -7.99
CA GLU A 247 -15.47 -4.53 -7.45
C GLU A 247 -16.70 -3.63 -7.63
N ARG A 248 -17.39 -3.74 -8.77
CA ARG A 248 -18.64 -3.00 -9.06
C ARG A 248 -19.79 -3.28 -8.09
N GLU A 249 -19.74 -4.37 -7.33
CA GLU A 249 -20.74 -4.67 -6.29
C GLU A 249 -20.56 -3.72 -5.10
N ILE A 250 -19.32 -3.45 -4.71
CA ILE A 250 -19.00 -2.56 -3.57
C ILE A 250 -18.88 -1.10 -4.04
N PHE A 251 -18.28 -0.87 -5.22
CA PHE A 251 -18.00 0.45 -5.79
C PHE A 251 -18.68 0.63 -7.16
N PRO A 252 -20.02 0.74 -7.23
CA PRO A 252 -20.76 0.77 -8.50
C PRO A 252 -20.45 1.99 -9.39
N ASN A 253 -20.00 3.09 -8.79
CA ASN A 253 -19.69 4.33 -9.49
C ASN A 253 -18.23 4.42 -9.97
N GLN A 254 -17.39 3.45 -9.60
CA GLN A 254 -16.00 3.41 -10.01
C GLN A 254 -15.88 2.81 -11.41
N GLN A 255 -15.35 3.59 -12.36
CA GLN A 255 -15.11 3.09 -13.71
C GLN A 255 -13.84 2.24 -13.73
N GLN A 256 -14.01 0.97 -14.10
CA GLN A 256 -12.87 0.07 -14.30
C GLN A 256 -12.16 0.38 -15.61
N GLN A 257 -10.83 0.33 -15.57
CA GLN A 257 -10.03 0.42 -16.78
C GLN A 257 -10.21 -0.85 -17.62
N ILE A 258 -10.28 -0.70 -18.93
CA ILE A 258 -10.40 -1.84 -19.84
C ILE A 258 -9.12 -2.68 -19.73
N GLY A 259 -9.27 -3.98 -19.45
CA GLY A 259 -8.15 -4.92 -19.34
C GLY A 259 -7.67 -5.19 -17.90
N THR A 260 -8.21 -4.51 -16.88
CA THR A 260 -7.94 -4.86 -15.47
C THR A 260 -8.91 -5.93 -14.96
N SER A 261 -8.49 -6.71 -13.96
CA SER A 261 -9.38 -7.69 -13.31
C SER A 261 -10.49 -6.96 -12.56
N ALA A 262 -11.73 -7.39 -12.77
CA ALA A 262 -12.88 -6.83 -12.06
C ALA A 262 -13.13 -7.46 -10.68
N ILE A 263 -12.27 -8.38 -10.25
CA ILE A 263 -12.43 -9.15 -9.01
C ILE A 263 -11.86 -8.34 -7.86
N SER A 264 -12.67 -8.14 -6.82
CA SER A 264 -12.20 -7.54 -5.56
C SER A 264 -11.49 -8.60 -4.72
N GLN A 265 -10.32 -8.26 -4.19
CA GLN A 265 -9.64 -9.08 -3.19
C GLN A 265 -10.23 -8.78 -1.81
N VAL A 266 -10.76 -9.82 -1.16
CA VAL A 266 -11.35 -9.76 0.17
C VAL A 266 -10.53 -10.64 1.09
N LEU A 267 -10.07 -10.06 2.20
CA LEU A 267 -9.47 -10.81 3.30
C LEU A 267 -10.62 -11.49 4.05
N THR A 268 -10.71 -12.80 3.92
CA THR A 268 -11.68 -13.64 4.62
C THR A 268 -11.07 -14.10 5.93
N LEU A 269 -11.79 -13.86 7.03
CA LEU A 269 -11.49 -14.43 8.34
C LEU A 269 -12.55 -15.49 8.65
N HIS A 270 -12.13 -16.76 8.71
CA HIS A 270 -12.99 -17.87 9.06
C HIS A 270 -12.64 -18.35 10.48
N PHE A 271 -13.54 -18.09 11.42
CA PHE A 271 -13.36 -18.40 12.84
C PHE A 271 -14.32 -19.51 13.27
N ASP A 272 -13.79 -20.64 13.74
CA ASP A 272 -14.58 -21.72 14.35
C ASP A 272 -14.27 -21.82 15.86
N PRO A 273 -15.11 -21.22 16.73
CA PRO A 273 -14.90 -21.23 18.18
C PRO A 273 -15.09 -22.61 18.81
N THR A 274 -15.53 -23.62 18.04
CA THR A 274 -15.71 -25.00 18.51
C THR A 274 -14.53 -25.90 18.18
N ALA A 275 -13.66 -25.49 17.27
CA ALA A 275 -12.45 -26.20 16.90
C ALA A 275 -11.23 -25.62 17.63
N ARG A 276 -10.26 -26.48 17.98
CA ARG A 276 -9.01 -26.04 18.60
C ARG A 276 -8.14 -25.33 17.56
N GLY A 277 -7.49 -24.23 17.95
CA GLY A 277 -6.49 -23.54 17.14
C GLY A 277 -5.10 -24.15 17.27
N GLN A 278 -4.10 -23.46 16.69
CA GLN A 278 -2.68 -23.83 16.80
C GLN A 278 -2.18 -23.72 18.25
N TYR A 279 -1.37 -24.68 18.68
CA TYR A 279 -0.78 -24.75 20.02
C TYR A 279 -1.81 -24.74 21.16
N ASN A 280 -3.00 -25.32 20.93
CA ASN A 280 -4.02 -25.52 21.96
C ASN A 280 -4.04 -26.98 22.46
N PHE A 281 -3.63 -27.15 23.72
CA PHE A 281 -3.54 -28.43 24.43
C PHE A 281 -4.60 -28.61 25.54
N ASP A 282 -5.75 -27.95 25.39
CA ASP A 282 -6.87 -28.04 26.35
C ASP A 282 -7.51 -29.44 26.36
N THR A 283 -7.74 -29.98 27.56
CA THR A 283 -8.37 -31.30 27.75
C THR A 283 -9.57 -31.20 28.67
N ASP A 284 -9.33 -31.33 29.97
CA ASP A 284 -10.34 -31.40 31.03
C ASP A 284 -10.89 -30.01 31.39
N GLY A 285 -10.24 -28.95 30.88
CA GLY A 285 -10.45 -27.58 31.30
C GLY A 285 -9.69 -27.23 32.58
N VAL A 286 -9.55 -25.94 32.84
CA VAL A 286 -8.91 -25.40 34.05
C VAL A 286 -9.82 -24.35 34.65
N ALA A 287 -10.17 -24.52 35.92
CA ALA A 287 -11.12 -23.64 36.59
C ALA A 287 -10.67 -22.16 36.52
N GLY A 288 -11.57 -21.30 36.02
CA GLY A 288 -11.30 -19.88 35.82
C GLY A 288 -10.53 -19.53 34.54
N ILE A 289 -10.08 -20.52 33.77
CA ILE A 289 -9.33 -20.32 32.51
C ILE A 289 -10.12 -20.92 31.34
N SER A 290 -10.31 -22.23 31.35
CA SER A 290 -10.84 -22.98 30.20
C SER A 290 -11.96 -23.95 30.62
N ALA A 291 -12.94 -24.13 29.72
CA ALA A 291 -14.02 -25.08 29.89
C ALA A 291 -13.70 -26.52 29.44
N GLY A 292 -12.53 -26.75 28.83
CA GLY A 292 -12.13 -28.04 28.29
C GLY A 292 -12.80 -28.39 26.96
N ILE A 293 -12.69 -29.66 26.57
CA ILE A 293 -13.35 -30.23 25.39
C ILE A 293 -14.50 -31.18 25.76
N ASP A 294 -15.40 -31.44 24.82
CA ASP A 294 -16.45 -32.45 24.93
C ASP A 294 -16.02 -33.83 24.39
N SER A 295 -16.93 -34.81 24.46
CA SER A 295 -16.72 -36.18 23.98
C SER A 295 -16.50 -36.27 22.47
N GLU A 296 -16.96 -35.28 21.72
CA GLU A 296 -16.82 -35.14 20.28
C GLU A 296 -15.49 -34.49 19.89
N GLY A 297 -14.74 -33.96 20.87
CA GLY A 297 -13.48 -33.28 20.65
C GLY A 297 -13.62 -31.80 20.31
N LYS A 298 -14.78 -31.20 20.58
CA LYS A 298 -15.01 -29.77 20.38
C LYS A 298 -14.73 -28.99 21.66
N LEU A 299 -14.28 -27.75 21.52
CA LEU A 299 -14.11 -26.83 22.63
C LEU A 299 -15.47 -26.53 23.28
N LYS A 300 -15.57 -26.76 24.59
CA LYS A 300 -16.75 -26.35 25.37
C LYS A 300 -16.79 -24.83 25.49
N LYS A 301 -18.01 -24.31 25.63
CA LYS A 301 -18.32 -22.87 25.77
C LYS A 301 -17.64 -22.02 24.67
N PRO A 302 -18.01 -22.20 23.39
CA PRO A 302 -17.40 -21.46 22.27
C PRO A 302 -17.40 -19.94 22.45
N GLN A 303 -18.38 -19.38 23.17
CA GLN A 303 -18.44 -17.95 23.49
C GLN A 303 -17.31 -17.42 24.40
N THR A 304 -16.52 -18.30 25.02
CA THR A 304 -15.33 -17.93 25.82
C THR A 304 -14.02 -18.20 25.08
N ARG A 305 -14.08 -18.63 23.81
CA ARG A 305 -12.92 -18.93 22.98
C ARG A 305 -12.63 -17.76 22.07
N TRP A 306 -11.36 -17.58 21.73
CA TRP A 306 -10.91 -16.47 20.90
C TRP A 306 -9.86 -16.96 19.91
N ALA A 307 -9.59 -16.16 18.88
CA ALA A 307 -8.44 -16.31 18.02
C ALA A 307 -8.04 -14.93 17.51
N GLY A 308 -6.78 -14.78 17.09
CA GLY A 308 -6.25 -13.50 16.66
C GLY A 308 -5.12 -13.63 15.66
N ILE A 309 -4.94 -12.56 14.92
CA ILE A 309 -3.83 -12.35 13.99
C ILE A 309 -3.19 -11.00 14.27
N MET A 310 -1.89 -10.90 14.04
CA MET A 310 -1.11 -9.67 14.20
C MET A 310 -0.22 -9.42 13.00
N ARG A 311 0.25 -8.19 12.83
CA ARG A 311 1.13 -7.79 11.74
C ARG A 311 1.96 -6.56 12.11
N GLU A 312 3.07 -6.37 11.40
CA GLU A 312 3.78 -5.10 11.38
C GLU A 312 2.98 -4.03 10.60
N MET A 313 2.99 -2.80 11.13
CA MET A 313 2.46 -1.65 10.41
C MET A 313 3.55 -1.07 9.48
N PRO A 314 3.24 -0.79 8.19
CA PRO A 314 4.23 -0.24 7.27
C PRO A 314 4.74 1.15 7.66
N ILE A 315 4.00 1.84 8.53
CA ILE A 315 4.27 3.17 9.06
C ILE A 315 3.97 3.09 10.55
N THR A 316 4.90 3.52 11.39
CA THR A 316 4.77 3.47 12.86
C THR A 316 4.29 4.80 13.47
N ASP A 317 4.68 5.94 12.89
CA ASP A 317 4.23 7.26 13.34
C ASP A 317 2.94 7.66 12.60
N PHE A 318 1.81 7.30 13.21
CA PHE A 318 0.48 7.62 12.71
C PHE A 318 0.16 9.11 12.84
N GLU A 319 0.74 9.85 13.80
CA GLU A 319 0.55 11.29 13.93
C GLU A 319 1.21 12.03 12.76
N ALA A 320 2.48 11.73 12.48
CA ALA A 320 3.21 12.36 11.38
C ALA A 320 2.61 12.01 10.01
N SER A 321 2.04 10.81 9.89
CA SER A 321 1.41 10.33 8.65
C SER A 321 -0.08 10.66 8.56
N ASN A 322 -0.63 11.35 9.56
CA ASN A 322 -2.04 11.71 9.68
C ASN A 322 -3.00 10.53 9.43
N VAL A 323 -2.72 9.38 10.05
CA VAL A 323 -3.61 8.22 10.03
C VAL A 323 -4.78 8.51 10.99
N GLU A 324 -5.99 8.59 10.45
CA GLU A 324 -7.17 8.99 11.23
C GLU A 324 -8.17 7.85 11.46
N TYR A 325 -8.27 6.92 10.52
CA TYR A 325 -9.31 5.89 10.51
C TYR A 325 -8.79 4.53 10.09
N VAL A 326 -9.40 3.50 10.65
CA VAL A 326 -9.41 2.14 10.09
C VAL A 326 -10.74 1.97 9.37
N GLU A 327 -10.70 1.57 8.10
CA GLU A 327 -11.89 1.42 7.26
C GLU A 327 -11.89 0.06 6.57
N PHE A 328 -13.03 -0.63 6.61
CA PHE A 328 -13.24 -1.86 5.85
C PHE A 328 -14.72 -2.06 5.52
N TRP A 329 -14.97 -2.81 4.44
CA TRP A 329 -16.31 -3.28 4.09
C TRP A 329 -16.48 -4.71 4.59
N LEU A 330 -17.52 -4.94 5.38
CA LEU A 330 -17.88 -6.23 5.96
C LEU A 330 -19.11 -6.79 5.24
N LEU A 331 -18.97 -7.96 4.61
CA LEU A 331 -20.11 -8.73 4.15
C LEU A 331 -20.96 -9.14 5.35
N ASP A 332 -22.28 -9.04 5.25
CA ASP A 332 -23.19 -9.47 6.30
C ASP A 332 -22.88 -10.93 6.73
N PRO A 333 -22.35 -11.16 7.94
CA PRO A 333 -21.99 -12.50 8.37
C PRO A 333 -23.24 -13.33 8.71
N PHE A 334 -24.42 -12.72 8.79
CA PHE A 334 -25.66 -13.35 9.25
C PHE A 334 -26.61 -13.79 8.12
N ILE A 335 -26.14 -13.82 6.86
CA ILE A 335 -26.93 -14.24 5.69
C ILE A 335 -27.62 -15.60 5.92
N ASN A 336 -26.89 -16.59 6.45
CA ASN A 336 -27.41 -17.94 6.69
C ASN A 336 -27.96 -18.15 8.11
N ASP A 337 -27.66 -17.27 9.06
CA ASP A 337 -28.19 -17.34 10.44
C ASP A 337 -28.59 -15.94 10.97
N PRO A 338 -29.77 -15.43 10.57
CA PRO A 338 -30.23 -14.10 10.98
C PRO A 338 -30.52 -13.97 12.48
N ASN A 339 -30.67 -15.07 13.20
CA ASN A 339 -30.98 -15.09 14.63
C ASN A 339 -29.74 -15.29 15.51
N SER A 340 -28.55 -15.28 14.91
CA SER A 340 -27.31 -15.38 15.64
C SER A 340 -27.19 -14.30 16.72
N LYS A 341 -26.60 -14.66 17.86
CA LYS A 341 -26.30 -13.69 18.93
C LYS A 341 -25.14 -12.77 18.58
N GLY A 342 -24.42 -13.07 17.50
CA GLY A 342 -23.22 -12.34 17.10
C GLY A 342 -21.98 -12.73 17.88
N GLY A 343 -20.95 -11.91 17.73
CA GLY A 343 -19.67 -12.00 18.42
C GLY A 343 -18.99 -10.64 18.47
N ASP A 344 -17.72 -10.64 18.86
CA ASP A 344 -16.95 -9.42 19.11
C ASP A 344 -15.67 -9.44 18.27
N LEU A 345 -15.40 -8.34 17.57
CA LEU A 345 -14.15 -8.08 16.87
C LEU A 345 -13.37 -7.02 17.65
N TYR A 346 -12.13 -7.34 18.01
CA TYR A 346 -11.21 -6.40 18.64
C TYR A 346 -10.10 -6.05 17.68
N LEU A 347 -9.76 -4.76 17.62
CA LEU A 347 -8.60 -4.25 16.91
C LEU A 347 -7.69 -3.60 17.94
N ASN A 348 -6.43 -4.01 17.98
CA ASN A 348 -5.43 -3.49 18.90
C ASN A 348 -4.34 -2.79 18.08
N PHE A 349 -3.96 -1.57 18.47
CA PHE A 349 -2.92 -0.78 17.81
C PHE A 349 -1.92 -0.26 18.84
N GLY A 350 -0.65 -0.62 18.68
CA GLY A 350 0.46 -0.27 19.56
C GLY A 350 1.47 -1.42 19.63
N ASP A 351 2.25 -1.47 20.71
CA ASP A 351 3.15 -2.58 20.99
C ASP A 351 2.33 -3.80 21.43
N ILE A 352 2.38 -4.86 20.62
CA ILE A 352 1.76 -6.16 20.90
C ILE A 352 2.89 -7.19 20.99
N SER A 353 2.81 -8.09 21.98
CA SER A 353 3.82 -9.11 22.22
C SER A 353 3.96 -10.04 21.01
N GLU A 354 5.20 -10.24 20.57
CA GLU A 354 5.60 -11.18 19.52
C GLU A 354 5.86 -12.60 20.07
N ASP A 355 5.89 -12.76 21.39
CA ASP A 355 5.97 -14.04 22.11
C ASP A 355 4.62 -14.80 22.03
N ILE A 356 4.42 -15.51 20.92
CA ILE A 356 3.22 -16.29 20.58
C ILE A 356 3.14 -17.54 21.47
N LEU A 357 4.29 -18.17 21.73
CA LEU A 357 4.45 -19.33 22.62
C LEU A 357 5.06 -18.90 23.96
N LYS A 358 4.26 -18.22 24.79
CA LYS A 358 4.69 -17.48 25.99
C LYS A 358 5.75 -18.16 26.86
N ASP A 359 7.03 -17.94 26.56
CA ASP A 359 8.19 -18.49 27.28
C ASP A 359 9.44 -17.57 27.28
N SER A 360 9.31 -16.33 26.78
CA SER A 360 10.40 -15.36 26.56
C SER A 360 11.62 -15.93 25.85
N ARG A 361 11.43 -16.90 24.96
CA ARG A 361 12.48 -17.38 24.06
C ARG A 361 12.00 -17.11 22.65
N LYS A 362 12.82 -16.41 21.88
CA LYS A 362 12.51 -16.13 20.48
C LYS A 362 12.56 -17.44 19.69
N ALA A 363 11.41 -17.99 19.29
CA ALA A 363 11.36 -19.11 18.36
C ALA A 363 11.77 -18.66 16.96
N PHE A 364 12.63 -19.44 16.30
CA PHE A 364 12.95 -19.29 14.88
C PHE A 364 13.47 -20.60 14.31
N GLU A 365 12.85 -21.05 13.23
CA GLU A 365 13.08 -22.36 12.63
C GLU A 365 14.49 -22.55 12.09
N ASN A 366 15.08 -21.52 11.49
CA ASN A 366 16.43 -21.63 10.92
C ASN A 366 17.55 -21.74 11.96
N GLY A 367 17.23 -21.62 13.25
CA GLY A 367 18.14 -21.91 14.35
C GLY A 367 18.09 -23.35 14.83
N LEU A 368 17.20 -24.17 14.28
CA LEU A 368 17.03 -25.56 14.70
C LEU A 368 18.17 -26.46 14.20
N PRO A 369 18.51 -27.51 14.97
CA PRO A 369 19.61 -28.40 14.65
C PRO A 369 19.31 -29.26 13.42
N THR A 370 20.27 -29.39 12.52
CA THR A 370 20.16 -30.18 11.28
C THR A 370 21.23 -31.26 11.25
N THR A 371 21.21 -32.13 10.24
CA THR A 371 22.31 -33.09 10.02
C THR A 371 23.67 -32.42 9.75
N ASN A 372 23.66 -31.17 9.27
CA ASN A 372 24.87 -30.44 8.86
C ASN A 372 25.33 -29.38 9.87
N ASN A 373 24.54 -29.12 10.92
CA ASN A 373 24.88 -28.17 11.97
C ASN A 373 24.76 -28.83 13.36
N ASN A 374 25.27 -28.18 14.41
CA ASN A 374 25.18 -28.65 15.80
C ASN A 374 24.65 -27.53 16.70
N TYR A 375 23.67 -26.77 16.21
CA TYR A 375 23.07 -25.68 16.96
C TYR A 375 22.50 -26.18 18.28
N LYS A 376 22.64 -25.36 19.33
CA LYS A 376 22.14 -25.69 20.67
C LYS A 376 20.72 -25.18 20.79
N VAL A 377 19.87 -25.98 21.44
CA VAL A 377 18.48 -25.64 21.75
C VAL A 377 18.26 -25.61 23.27
N ASP A 378 17.23 -24.90 23.70
CA ASP A 378 16.59 -25.00 25.01
C ASP A 378 15.29 -25.78 24.87
N GLU A 379 14.87 -26.47 25.93
CA GLU A 379 13.54 -27.07 26.00
C GLU A 379 12.65 -26.18 26.87
N THR A 380 11.49 -25.79 26.36
CA THR A 380 10.49 -24.98 27.07
C THR A 380 9.23 -25.81 27.33
N ALA A 381 8.13 -25.21 27.79
CA ALA A 381 6.88 -25.95 27.91
C ALA A 381 6.25 -26.29 26.55
N TRP A 382 6.65 -25.55 25.51
CA TRP A 382 6.09 -25.67 24.16
C TRP A 382 6.90 -26.60 23.27
N GLY A 383 8.22 -26.63 23.41
CA GLY A 383 9.04 -27.50 22.60
C GLY A 383 10.51 -27.16 22.71
N ARG A 384 11.17 -26.95 21.57
CA ARG A 384 12.60 -26.66 21.46
C ARG A 384 12.83 -25.32 20.77
N VAL A 385 13.56 -24.44 21.46
CA VAL A 385 13.89 -23.11 20.94
C VAL A 385 15.40 -22.95 20.77
N PRO A 386 15.92 -22.35 19.68
CA PRO A 386 17.35 -22.17 19.51
C PRO A 386 18.00 -21.28 20.59
N LYS A 387 19.23 -21.61 21.00
CA LYS A 387 20.08 -20.81 21.91
C LYS A 387 21.09 -19.93 21.18
N ILE A 388 21.07 -19.95 19.85
CA ILE A 388 21.95 -19.13 19.03
C ILE A 388 21.26 -17.80 18.69
N GLN A 389 21.99 -16.86 18.14
CA GLN A 389 21.41 -15.63 17.60
C GLN A 389 21.14 -15.82 16.11
N SER A 390 19.93 -15.49 15.65
CA SER A 390 19.63 -15.43 14.22
C SER A 390 20.38 -14.25 13.58
N ILE A 391 21.07 -14.50 12.47
CA ILE A 391 21.82 -13.47 11.71
C ILE A 391 21.07 -13.12 10.41
N VAL A 392 20.47 -14.12 9.77
CA VAL A 392 19.73 -13.99 8.51
C VAL A 392 18.47 -14.83 8.66
N ASN A 393 17.32 -14.29 8.25
CA ASN A 393 16.08 -15.06 8.22
C ASN A 393 15.98 -15.90 6.92
N ALA A 394 16.69 -17.02 6.90
CA ALA A 394 16.69 -17.97 5.79
C ALA A 394 17.06 -19.38 6.29
N PHE A 395 16.50 -20.40 5.66
CA PHE A 395 16.80 -21.81 5.94
C PHE A 395 18.25 -22.18 5.59
N ASP A 396 18.80 -23.16 6.31
CA ASP A 396 20.08 -23.76 5.96
C ASP A 396 19.97 -24.56 4.65
N THR A 397 21.09 -24.71 3.94
CA THR A 397 21.11 -25.36 2.62
C THR A 397 20.69 -26.83 2.72
N ASN A 398 19.63 -27.21 2.00
CA ASN A 398 19.03 -28.55 2.01
C ASN A 398 18.55 -29.02 3.41
N ALA A 399 18.15 -28.09 4.28
CA ALA A 399 17.73 -28.41 5.63
C ALA A 399 16.28 -28.02 5.95
N ILE A 400 15.52 -27.54 4.96
CA ILE A 400 14.12 -27.10 5.14
C ILE A 400 13.30 -28.20 5.83
N ASP A 401 13.38 -29.46 5.38
CA ASP A 401 12.65 -30.58 5.98
C ASP A 401 12.97 -30.84 7.48
N GLN A 402 14.10 -30.33 7.98
CA GLN A 402 14.52 -30.48 9.38
C GLN A 402 14.31 -29.19 10.20
N GLN A 403 13.94 -28.09 9.56
CA GLN A 403 13.82 -26.76 10.17
C GLN A 403 12.40 -26.21 10.11
N ASP A 404 11.65 -26.49 9.04
CA ASP A 404 10.24 -26.13 8.84
C ASP A 404 9.34 -27.01 9.73
N LEU A 405 9.35 -26.70 11.04
CA LEU A 405 8.78 -27.47 12.15
C LEU A 405 7.85 -26.61 13.03
N GLY A 406 7.43 -25.43 12.55
CA GLY A 406 6.63 -24.49 13.33
C GLY A 406 7.40 -23.80 14.47
N LEU A 407 6.65 -23.09 15.31
CA LEU A 407 7.21 -22.31 16.42
C LEU A 407 7.64 -23.18 17.60
N ASP A 408 7.12 -24.40 17.73
CA ASP A 408 7.52 -25.30 18.81
C ASP A 408 8.85 -26.02 18.51
N GLY A 409 9.29 -26.04 17.25
CA GLY A 409 10.55 -26.63 16.81
C GLY A 409 10.60 -28.15 16.98
N LEU A 410 9.44 -28.81 17.00
CA LEU A 410 9.30 -30.25 17.10
C LEU A 410 8.55 -30.77 15.88
N GLY A 411 9.02 -31.85 15.27
CA GLY A 411 8.17 -32.53 14.29
C GLY A 411 7.12 -33.40 14.99
N ASN A 412 6.00 -33.66 14.31
CA ASN A 412 4.92 -34.54 14.74
C ASN A 412 5.30 -35.82 15.54
N GLU A 413 6.37 -36.54 15.18
CA GLU A 413 6.81 -37.72 15.93
C GLU A 413 7.46 -37.40 17.29
N GLU A 414 8.17 -36.28 17.37
CA GLU A 414 8.76 -35.78 18.62
C GLU A 414 7.68 -35.18 19.52
N GLU A 415 6.72 -34.45 18.95
CA GLU A 415 5.57 -33.92 19.66
C GLU A 415 4.77 -35.02 20.37
N LYS A 416 4.55 -36.19 19.75
CA LYS A 416 3.88 -37.33 20.38
C LYS A 416 4.55 -37.75 21.70
N GLN A 417 5.88 -37.69 21.73
CA GLN A 417 6.66 -38.06 22.91
C GLN A 417 6.60 -36.93 23.95
N PHE A 418 6.81 -35.70 23.48
CA PHE A 418 6.85 -34.49 24.30
C PHE A 418 5.50 -34.22 24.99
N PHE A 419 4.41 -34.30 24.24
CA PHE A 419 3.03 -34.10 24.70
C PHE A 419 2.31 -35.39 25.08
N SER A 420 3.04 -36.45 25.43
CA SER A 420 2.46 -37.74 25.82
C SER A 420 1.44 -37.62 26.96
N SER A 421 1.66 -36.71 27.92
CA SER A 421 0.72 -36.45 29.02
C SER A 421 -0.60 -35.80 28.57
N TYR A 422 -0.55 -34.97 27.53
CA TYR A 422 -1.73 -34.38 26.89
C TYR A 422 -2.50 -35.46 26.13
N LEU A 423 -1.80 -36.26 25.30
CA LEU A 423 -2.40 -37.34 24.52
C LEU A 423 -3.09 -38.40 25.41
N GLN A 424 -2.48 -38.77 26.54
CA GLN A 424 -3.08 -39.71 27.50
C GLN A 424 -4.37 -39.16 28.12
N ARG A 425 -4.41 -37.87 28.48
CA ARG A 425 -5.63 -37.21 28.99
C ARG A 425 -6.71 -37.17 27.93
N LEU A 426 -6.33 -36.79 26.71
CA LEU A 426 -7.24 -36.69 25.58
C LEU A 426 -7.90 -38.02 25.23
N ALA A 427 -7.14 -39.12 25.27
CA ALA A 427 -7.64 -40.48 25.03
C ALA A 427 -8.78 -40.87 26.00
N ASN A 428 -8.76 -40.37 27.23
CA ASN A 428 -9.79 -40.65 28.23
C ASN A 428 -11.08 -39.83 28.01
N ILE A 429 -10.99 -38.68 27.32
CA ILE A 429 -12.11 -37.76 27.11
C ILE A 429 -12.80 -38.00 25.76
N SER A 430 -12.01 -38.03 24.69
CA SER A 430 -12.49 -38.18 23.32
C SER A 430 -11.53 -39.00 22.47
N PRO A 431 -11.88 -40.26 22.15
CA PRO A 431 -11.10 -41.07 21.21
C PRO A 431 -10.93 -40.42 19.84
N LYS A 432 -11.94 -39.66 19.38
CA LYS A 432 -11.89 -38.95 18.08
C LYS A 432 -10.87 -37.80 18.10
N ALA A 433 -10.87 -37.00 19.18
CA ALA A 433 -9.90 -35.93 19.33
C ALA A 433 -8.48 -36.50 19.46
N TYR A 434 -8.34 -37.60 20.22
CA TYR A 434 -7.08 -38.32 20.36
C TYR A 434 -6.54 -38.82 19.02
N GLU A 435 -7.35 -39.43 18.15
CA GLU A 435 -6.91 -39.88 16.82
C GLU A 435 -6.40 -38.73 15.93
N LYS A 436 -6.99 -37.53 16.06
CA LYS A 436 -6.52 -36.34 15.35
C LYS A 436 -5.23 -35.79 15.95
N ALA A 437 -5.20 -35.60 17.26
CA ALA A 437 -4.02 -35.10 17.97
C ALA A 437 -2.85 -36.09 17.94
N LEU A 438 -3.09 -37.37 17.72
CA LEU A 438 -2.01 -38.33 17.49
C LEU A 438 -1.29 -38.04 16.17
N LYS A 439 -1.93 -37.42 15.18
CA LYS A 439 -1.27 -37.08 13.91
C LYS A 439 -0.52 -35.77 14.01
N ASP A 440 -1.12 -34.81 14.69
CA ASP A 440 -0.69 -33.41 14.79
C ASP A 440 -1.00 -32.91 16.21
N PRO A 441 -0.16 -33.21 17.23
CA PRO A 441 -0.40 -32.80 18.61
C PRO A 441 -0.51 -31.28 18.78
N ALA A 442 0.40 -30.50 18.21
CA ALA A 442 0.47 -29.04 18.28
C ALA A 442 -0.58 -28.32 17.40
N ASN A 443 -1.20 -29.02 16.46
CA ASN A 443 -2.20 -28.49 15.54
C ASN A 443 -1.66 -27.44 14.56
N ASP A 444 -0.43 -27.59 14.09
CA ASP A 444 0.29 -26.63 13.24
C ASP A 444 0.80 -27.24 11.93
N ASP A 445 0.34 -28.42 11.53
CA ASP A 445 0.56 -28.98 10.18
C ASP A 445 -0.07 -28.13 9.06
N TYR A 446 0.76 -27.58 8.19
CA TYR A 446 0.33 -26.88 6.99
C TYR A 446 -0.28 -27.82 5.95
N LEU A 447 -1.37 -27.37 5.32
CA LEU A 447 -1.92 -28.02 4.13
C LEU A 447 -2.39 -27.00 3.11
N HIS A 448 -1.86 -27.08 1.89
CA HIS A 448 -2.23 -26.20 0.80
C HIS A 448 -3.68 -26.44 0.35
N PHE A 449 -4.44 -25.38 0.03
CA PHE A 449 -5.86 -25.46 -0.32
C PHE A 449 -6.19 -26.30 -1.59
N ARG A 450 -5.17 -26.61 -2.40
CA ARG A 450 -5.25 -27.49 -3.58
C ARG A 450 -4.68 -28.88 -3.36
N ASP A 451 -4.45 -29.26 -2.12
CA ASP A 451 -3.97 -30.61 -1.81
C ASP A 451 -5.00 -31.68 -2.23
N GLU A 452 -4.51 -32.80 -2.75
CA GLU A 452 -5.35 -33.89 -3.26
C GLU A 452 -6.22 -34.54 -2.17
N ASN A 453 -5.80 -34.45 -0.90
CA ASN A 453 -6.60 -34.92 0.23
C ASN A 453 -7.95 -34.19 0.30
N TYR A 454 -8.00 -32.90 -0.03
CA TYR A 454 -9.25 -32.14 -0.10
C TYR A 454 -10.13 -32.58 -1.27
N ASP A 455 -9.52 -32.97 -2.39
CA ASP A 455 -10.25 -33.45 -3.57
C ASP A 455 -10.89 -34.82 -3.27
N SER A 456 -10.15 -35.72 -2.61
CA SER A 456 -10.64 -37.04 -2.21
C SER A 456 -11.84 -36.98 -1.24
N LYS A 457 -11.89 -35.93 -0.40
CA LYS A 457 -12.96 -35.66 0.56
C LYS A 457 -14.09 -34.81 -0.02
N GLN A 458 -13.95 -34.32 -1.26
CA GLN A 458 -14.84 -33.33 -1.86
C GLN A 458 -15.04 -32.08 -0.98
N ALA A 459 -13.96 -31.64 -0.34
CA ALA A 459 -13.98 -30.54 0.63
C ALA A 459 -14.42 -29.21 -0.02
N GLY A 460 -15.21 -28.45 0.75
CA GLY A 460 -15.61 -27.09 0.39
C GLY A 460 -14.46 -26.09 0.48
N ILE A 461 -14.70 -24.83 0.09
CA ILE A 461 -13.65 -23.80 0.05
C ILE A 461 -13.13 -23.47 1.46
N LEU A 462 -14.04 -23.27 2.44
CA LEU A 462 -13.63 -22.96 3.82
C LEU A 462 -12.76 -24.06 4.43
N GLU A 463 -13.14 -25.33 4.24
CA GLU A 463 -12.37 -26.48 4.73
C GLU A 463 -10.99 -26.58 4.07
N ARG A 464 -10.88 -26.23 2.79
CA ARG A 464 -9.58 -26.20 2.09
C ARG A 464 -8.61 -25.18 2.65
N TYR A 465 -9.11 -24.10 3.23
CA TYR A 465 -8.28 -23.06 3.84
C TYR A 465 -8.06 -23.26 5.34
N SER A 466 -8.66 -24.28 5.98
CA SER A 466 -8.59 -24.47 7.44
C SER A 466 -7.15 -24.55 7.96
N ASN A 467 -6.27 -25.20 7.20
CA ASN A 467 -4.88 -25.46 7.56
C ASN A 467 -3.89 -24.60 6.77
N TYR A 468 -4.38 -23.57 6.05
CA TYR A 468 -3.54 -22.81 5.12
C TYR A 468 -2.60 -21.81 5.82
N ASN A 469 -2.86 -21.49 7.08
CA ASN A 469 -2.08 -20.54 7.90
C ASN A 469 -1.24 -21.22 8.99
N LYS A 470 -1.15 -22.54 8.93
CA LYS A 470 -0.36 -23.36 9.86
C LYS A 470 1.12 -23.40 9.44
N LEU A 471 1.99 -23.78 10.35
CA LEU A 471 3.42 -23.47 10.29
C LEU A 471 4.29 -24.67 9.87
N GLU A 472 4.16 -25.84 10.50
CA GLU A 472 4.94 -27.03 10.12
C GLU A 472 4.71 -27.40 8.66
N GLY A 473 5.77 -27.32 7.85
CA GLY A 473 5.76 -27.70 6.45
C GLY A 473 5.25 -26.61 5.50
N ASN A 474 5.16 -25.36 5.94
CA ASN A 474 4.62 -24.27 5.13
C ASN A 474 5.63 -23.70 4.11
N ALA A 475 6.92 -24.02 4.26
CA ALA A 475 7.99 -23.57 3.38
C ALA A 475 8.42 -24.62 2.35
N ARG A 476 7.96 -25.86 2.52
CA ARG A 476 8.21 -26.98 1.59
C ARG A 476 7.13 -27.13 0.52
N SER A 477 7.54 -27.70 -0.61
CA SER A 477 6.64 -28.14 -1.68
C SER A 477 6.55 -29.66 -1.66
N ASP A 478 5.67 -30.18 -0.81
CA ASP A 478 5.56 -31.62 -0.52
C ASP A 478 5.08 -32.47 -1.69
N ASN A 479 4.43 -31.84 -2.66
CA ASN A 479 3.75 -32.57 -3.71
C ASN A 479 4.51 -32.53 -5.04
N SER A 480 5.47 -33.45 -5.19
CA SER A 480 6.24 -33.64 -6.43
C SER A 480 5.37 -34.00 -7.66
N ALA A 481 4.12 -34.41 -7.45
CA ALA A 481 3.15 -34.69 -8.52
C ALA A 481 2.38 -33.44 -8.99
N SER A 482 2.41 -32.35 -8.21
CA SER A 482 1.75 -31.10 -8.57
C SER A 482 2.63 -30.27 -9.51
N ASN A 483 2.04 -29.75 -10.60
CA ASN A 483 2.74 -28.89 -11.57
C ASN A 483 2.99 -27.45 -11.04
N PHE A 484 2.79 -27.20 -9.74
CA PHE A 484 2.88 -25.89 -9.11
C PHE A 484 3.46 -26.03 -7.70
N SER A 485 4.15 -25.01 -7.20
CA SER A 485 4.63 -25.01 -5.82
C SER A 485 3.45 -24.88 -4.85
N THR A 486 3.46 -25.71 -3.81
CA THR A 486 2.46 -25.70 -2.73
C THR A 486 2.96 -24.98 -1.48
N ALA A 487 4.20 -24.49 -1.49
CA ALA A 487 4.76 -23.75 -0.37
C ALA A 487 3.99 -22.44 -0.14
N TYR A 488 3.65 -22.16 1.11
CA TYR A 488 3.11 -20.89 1.53
C TYR A 488 4.21 -19.82 1.48
N THR A 489 5.35 -20.08 2.10
CA THR A 489 6.46 -19.12 2.22
C THR A 489 7.77 -19.74 1.75
N THR A 490 8.82 -18.95 1.66
CA THR A 490 10.22 -19.43 1.52
C THR A 490 11.09 -18.98 2.69
N TYR A 491 10.48 -18.28 3.65
CA TYR A 491 11.14 -17.78 4.85
C TYR A 491 10.78 -18.68 6.03
N PRO A 492 11.75 -18.92 6.94
CA PRO A 492 11.48 -19.57 8.21
C PRO A 492 10.47 -18.79 9.05
N ASP A 493 9.66 -19.51 9.81
CA ASP A 493 8.80 -18.91 10.82
C ASP A 493 9.61 -18.46 12.04
N VAL A 494 9.26 -17.27 12.54
CA VAL A 494 9.98 -16.60 13.63
C VAL A 494 9.04 -15.71 14.45
N GLU A 495 9.24 -15.69 15.76
CA GLU A 495 8.63 -14.74 16.70
C GLU A 495 9.35 -13.38 16.68
N ASP A 496 9.33 -12.74 15.51
CA ASP A 496 9.97 -11.45 15.18
C ASP A 496 9.21 -10.86 13.99
N ILE A 497 8.02 -10.31 14.25
CA ILE A 497 7.04 -9.95 13.24
C ILE A 497 7.46 -8.66 12.52
N ASN A 498 8.04 -7.72 13.28
CA ASN A 498 8.56 -6.44 12.77
C ASN A 498 9.99 -6.54 12.19
N LYS A 499 10.65 -7.71 12.30
CA LYS A 499 11.98 -8.01 11.76
C LYS A 499 13.09 -7.12 12.33
N ASP A 500 12.96 -6.68 13.58
CA ASP A 500 13.98 -5.89 14.27
C ASP A 500 15.11 -6.73 14.89
N ASN A 501 15.03 -8.07 14.75
CA ASN A 501 15.96 -9.06 15.29
C ASN A 501 15.83 -9.31 16.80
N THR A 502 14.85 -8.70 17.46
CA THR A 502 14.55 -8.92 18.88
C THR A 502 13.23 -9.63 19.06
N LEU A 503 12.87 -9.95 20.31
CA LEU A 503 11.56 -10.46 20.66
C LEU A 503 10.91 -9.37 21.49
N ASN A 504 9.86 -8.73 20.97
CA ASN A 504 9.10 -7.77 21.75
C ASN A 504 8.06 -8.50 22.62
N GLU A 505 8.10 -8.29 23.93
CA GLU A 505 7.13 -8.86 24.88
C GLU A 505 6.22 -7.80 25.50
N ALA A 506 6.35 -6.54 25.06
CA ALA A 506 5.58 -5.43 25.59
C ALA A 506 4.13 -5.49 25.10
N GLU A 507 3.22 -5.00 25.97
CA GLU A 507 1.79 -4.93 25.71
C GLU A 507 1.33 -3.49 26.02
N ASN A 508 1.49 -2.62 25.04
CA ASN A 508 1.10 -1.20 25.11
C ASN A 508 0.24 -0.85 23.91
N TYR A 509 -1.08 -0.93 24.01
CA TYR A 509 -1.96 -0.73 22.85
C TYR A 509 -3.28 -0.04 23.19
N PHE A 510 -3.83 0.61 22.16
CA PHE A 510 -5.20 1.09 22.11
C PHE A 510 -6.11 -0.02 21.59
N GLN A 511 -7.19 -0.33 22.30
CA GLN A 511 -8.18 -1.33 21.92
C GLN A 511 -9.45 -0.66 21.36
N TYR A 512 -9.96 -1.21 20.28
CA TYR A 512 -11.23 -0.85 19.67
C TYR A 512 -12.12 -2.08 19.59
N HIS A 513 -13.35 -1.96 20.08
CA HIS A 513 -14.34 -3.03 20.09
C HIS A 513 -15.46 -2.79 19.09
N VAL A 514 -15.55 -3.68 18.12
CA VAL A 514 -16.64 -3.73 17.15
C VAL A 514 -17.51 -4.94 17.48
N LYS A 515 -18.68 -4.68 18.06
CA LYS A 515 -19.67 -5.72 18.30
C LYS A 515 -20.35 -6.09 16.98
N ILE A 516 -20.25 -7.35 16.59
CA ILE A 516 -20.79 -7.88 15.34
C ILE A 516 -22.05 -8.68 15.68
N SER A 517 -23.23 -8.07 15.56
CA SER A 517 -24.51 -8.77 15.71
C SER A 517 -25.57 -8.20 14.75
N PRO A 518 -26.64 -8.96 14.43
CA PRO A 518 -27.69 -8.49 13.52
C PRO A 518 -28.33 -7.16 13.95
N THR A 519 -28.36 -6.89 15.26
CA THR A 519 -28.95 -5.66 15.82
C THR A 519 -27.98 -4.48 15.83
N GLU A 520 -26.68 -4.71 15.69
CA GLU A 520 -25.63 -3.66 15.76
C GLU A 520 -25.16 -3.24 14.36
N LEU A 521 -25.29 -4.12 13.35
CA LEU A 521 -24.98 -3.82 11.95
C LEU A 521 -26.10 -3.01 11.28
N GLU A 522 -26.24 -1.75 11.68
CA GLU A 522 -27.18 -0.79 11.11
C GLU A 522 -26.48 0.55 10.87
N VAL A 523 -26.72 1.19 9.72
CA VAL A 523 -26.09 2.47 9.37
C VAL A 523 -26.38 3.53 10.43
N GLY A 524 -25.32 4.18 10.91
CA GLY A 524 -25.38 5.19 11.97
C GLY A 524 -25.24 4.61 13.39
N ARG A 525 -25.11 3.28 13.56
CA ARG A 525 -24.76 2.68 14.85
C ARG A 525 -23.25 2.52 14.98
N LYS A 526 -22.69 3.09 16.06
CA LYS A 526 -21.25 3.09 16.36
C LYS A 526 -20.41 3.43 15.12
N PHE A 527 -19.70 2.45 14.57
CA PHE A 527 -18.73 2.61 13.49
C PHE A 527 -19.29 2.28 12.10
N VAL A 528 -20.57 1.90 11.98
CA VAL A 528 -21.18 1.60 10.68
C VAL A 528 -21.60 2.89 9.99
N THR A 529 -20.87 3.28 8.94
CA THR A 529 -21.07 4.57 8.25
C THR A 529 -21.93 4.49 7.01
N ASP A 530 -21.95 3.34 6.34
CA ASP A 530 -22.70 3.13 5.11
C ASP A 530 -23.07 1.66 4.91
N MET A 531 -23.99 1.39 3.99
CA MET A 531 -24.37 0.04 3.57
C MET A 531 -24.71 0.02 2.08
N THR A 532 -24.16 -0.95 1.36
CA THR A 532 -24.56 -1.24 -0.03
C THR A 532 -25.22 -2.61 -0.10
N THR A 533 -26.33 -2.69 -0.83
CA THR A 533 -27.08 -3.93 -1.04
C THR A 533 -26.93 -4.37 -2.48
N VAL A 534 -26.52 -5.62 -2.69
CA VAL A 534 -26.15 -6.16 -4.00
C VAL A 534 -26.98 -7.39 -4.33
N ASN A 535 -27.34 -7.52 -5.62
CA ASN A 535 -27.94 -8.75 -6.15
C ASN A 535 -26.82 -9.64 -6.70
N ALA A 536 -26.25 -10.47 -5.83
CA ALA A 536 -25.13 -11.34 -6.13
C ALA A 536 -25.58 -12.53 -6.99
N SER A 537 -24.88 -12.80 -8.10
CA SER A 537 -25.12 -13.98 -8.94
C SER A 537 -24.15 -15.10 -8.55
N PHE A 538 -24.68 -16.26 -8.20
CA PHE A 538 -23.90 -17.41 -7.75
C PHE A 538 -23.51 -18.35 -8.88
N ALA A 539 -22.58 -19.27 -8.60
CA ALA A 539 -22.06 -20.19 -9.61
C ALA A 539 -23.11 -21.21 -10.09
N ASP A 540 -24.14 -21.49 -9.28
CA ASP A 540 -25.29 -22.32 -9.62
C ASP A 540 -26.37 -21.58 -10.43
N GLY A 541 -26.19 -20.28 -10.68
CA GLY A 541 -27.14 -19.43 -11.41
C GLY A 541 -28.24 -18.82 -10.54
N SER A 542 -28.26 -19.10 -9.23
CA SER A 542 -29.13 -18.41 -8.29
C SER A 542 -28.68 -16.97 -8.05
N VAL A 543 -29.60 -16.14 -7.58
CA VAL A 543 -29.33 -14.76 -7.19
C VAL A 543 -29.71 -14.58 -5.73
N SER A 544 -28.81 -14.01 -4.94
CA SER A 544 -29.03 -13.67 -3.54
C SER A 544 -28.86 -12.18 -3.32
N GLN A 545 -29.68 -11.61 -2.43
CA GLN A 545 -29.52 -10.24 -2.00
C GLN A 545 -28.59 -10.22 -0.77
N GLU A 546 -27.47 -9.51 -0.87
CA GLU A 546 -26.45 -9.45 0.19
C GLU A 546 -26.16 -8.01 0.56
N ASN A 547 -25.90 -7.77 1.84
CA ASN A 547 -25.51 -6.46 2.35
C ASN A 547 -24.00 -6.43 2.64
N TRP A 548 -23.37 -5.31 2.29
CA TRP A 548 -22.03 -4.96 2.72
C TRP A 548 -22.11 -3.71 3.57
N TYR A 549 -21.58 -3.76 4.78
CA TYR A 549 -21.55 -2.64 5.73
C TYR A 549 -20.17 -2.00 5.70
N GLN A 550 -20.11 -0.68 5.56
CA GLN A 550 -18.87 0.07 5.71
C GLN A 550 -18.65 0.33 7.20
N ILE A 551 -17.56 -0.19 7.74
CA ILE A 551 -17.12 0.07 9.11
C ILE A 551 -15.95 1.04 9.03
N LYS A 552 -16.08 2.19 9.71
CA LYS A 552 -15.08 3.23 9.79
C LYS A 552 -14.87 3.62 11.24
N ILE A 553 -13.69 3.31 11.77
CA ILE A 553 -13.34 3.46 13.18
C ILE A 553 -12.34 4.62 13.29
N PRO A 554 -12.69 5.74 13.96
CA PRO A 554 -11.75 6.81 14.24
C PRO A 554 -10.72 6.36 15.27
N LEU A 555 -9.42 6.51 14.98
CA LEU A 555 -8.36 6.09 15.91
C LEU A 555 -8.38 6.90 17.23
N LYS A 556 -8.95 8.10 17.24
CA LYS A 556 -9.07 8.87 18.48
C LYS A 556 -10.17 8.34 19.42
N GLU A 557 -11.01 7.42 18.97
CA GLU A 557 -12.15 6.86 19.71
C GLU A 557 -11.89 5.42 20.17
N PHE A 558 -10.73 5.19 20.79
CA PHE A 558 -10.43 3.89 21.43
C PHE A 558 -11.29 3.68 22.68
N GLU A 559 -11.63 2.42 22.98
CA GLU A 559 -12.41 2.07 24.16
C GLU A 559 -11.54 1.99 25.41
N ALA A 560 -10.34 1.43 25.27
CA ALA A 560 -9.43 1.19 26.38
C ALA A 560 -7.97 1.29 25.94
N THR A 561 -7.12 1.56 26.92
CA THR A 561 -5.66 1.56 26.79
C THR A 561 -5.08 0.50 27.72
N PHE A 562 -4.16 -0.30 27.21
CA PHE A 562 -3.39 -1.25 27.99
C PHE A 562 -1.91 -0.87 27.96
N GLY A 563 -1.19 -1.11 29.06
CA GLY A 563 0.19 -0.68 29.20
C GLY A 563 0.36 0.83 29.41
N ASN A 564 1.50 1.37 28.98
CA ASN A 564 1.89 2.78 29.19
C ASN A 564 1.83 3.64 27.91
N ILE A 565 1.03 3.25 26.92
CA ILE A 565 0.88 4.00 25.67
C ILE A 565 0.11 5.32 25.90
N THR A 566 0.60 6.41 25.30
CA THR A 566 0.04 7.77 25.50
C THR A 566 -0.39 8.46 24.22
N ASP A 567 0.24 8.14 23.09
CA ASP A 567 0.01 8.79 21.80
C ASP A 567 0.21 7.80 20.64
N PHE A 568 0.02 8.27 19.40
CA PHE A 568 0.09 7.46 18.18
C PHE A 568 1.40 7.65 17.41
N ARG A 569 2.50 8.04 18.07
CA ARG A 569 3.80 8.26 17.41
C ARG A 569 4.60 6.99 17.18
N SER A 570 4.26 5.93 17.92
CA SER A 570 4.87 4.60 17.80
C SER A 570 3.77 3.57 17.95
N ILE A 571 3.28 3.07 16.81
CA ILE A 571 2.21 2.07 16.69
C ILE A 571 2.69 0.85 15.95
#